data_AF-A0A7R8WX19-F1
#
_entry.id   AF-A0A7R8WX19-F1
#
_cell.length_a   1.000
_cell.length_b   1.000
_cell.length_c   1.000
_cell.angle_alpha   90.00
_cell.angle_beta   90.00
_cell.angle_gamma   90.00
#
_symmetry.space_group_name_H-M   'P 1'
#
loop_
_entity.id
_entity.type
_entity.pdbx_description
1 polymer ?
#
loop_
_entity_poly.entity_id
_entity_poly.type
_entity_poly.pdbx_seq_one_letter_code
_entity_poly.pdbx_strand_id
1 'polypeptide(L)'
;MALASEQVIATNLDTVFIVCGLDRDFNLRRIERYLTLVYNCGIAPAIIMTKADLHPDPENAVHEVERVAFGVPVYLVSANDNDTISAIKTTLGQGETAAMIGSSGAGKSTLIN
;
A
#
# COMPACT_ATOMS: atom_id res chain seq x y z
N MET A 1 -8.49 30.07 15.14
CA MET A 1 -8.15 28.63 15.10
C MET A 1 -9.06 28.01 14.05
N ALA A 2 -8.56 27.82 12.83
CA ALA A 2 -9.37 27.24 11.76
C ALA A 2 -9.54 25.75 12.05
N LEU A 3 -10.77 25.32 12.31
CA LEU A 3 -11.13 23.92 12.24
C LEU A 3 -10.99 23.53 10.77
N ALA A 4 -9.97 22.76 10.44
CA ALA A 4 -9.89 22.16 9.10
C ALA A 4 -11.13 21.27 8.95
N SER A 5 -12.05 21.66 8.07
CA SER A 5 -13.18 20.82 7.70
C SER A 5 -12.66 19.62 6.93
N GLU A 6 -13.21 18.44 7.22
CA GLU A 6 -12.89 17.23 6.47
C GLU A 6 -13.18 17.45 4.99
N GLN A 7 -12.19 17.22 4.13
CA GLN A 7 -12.31 17.39 2.69
C GLN A 7 -12.35 16.01 2.04
N VAL A 8 -13.46 15.71 1.38
CA VAL A 8 -13.60 14.49 0.58
C VAL A 8 -12.71 14.59 -0.65
N ILE A 9 -11.77 13.66 -0.80
CA ILE A 9 -10.81 13.60 -1.93
C ILE A 9 -11.27 12.60 -3.01
N ALA A 10 -11.93 11.51 -2.61
CA ALA A 10 -12.43 10.45 -3.49
C ALA A 10 -13.65 9.74 -2.87
N THR A 11 -14.46 9.08 -3.71
CA THR A 11 -15.64 8.29 -3.31
C THR A 11 -15.73 7.02 -4.17
N ASN A 12 -16.56 6.05 -3.76
CA ASN A 12 -16.75 4.78 -4.47
C ASN A 12 -15.44 4.03 -4.73
N LEU A 13 -14.59 3.93 -3.71
CA LEU A 13 -13.37 3.12 -3.75
C LEU A 13 -13.66 1.74 -3.18
N ASP A 14 -13.29 0.70 -3.90
CA ASP A 14 -13.39 -0.69 -3.46
C ASP A 14 -12.14 -1.10 -2.65
N THR A 15 -10.96 -0.62 -3.06
CA THR A 15 -9.68 -0.94 -2.42
C THR A 15 -8.78 0.28 -2.29
N VAL A 16 -8.01 0.35 -1.20
CA VAL A 16 -6.89 1.30 -1.07
C VAL A 16 -5.58 0.53 -0.91
N PHE A 17 -4.66 0.70 -1.86
CA PHE A 17 -3.31 0.18 -1.73
C PHE A 17 -2.44 1.14 -0.91
N ILE A 18 -1.87 0.62 0.16
CA ILE A 18 -0.88 1.29 0.98
C ILE A 18 0.49 0.92 0.43
N VAL A 19 1.12 1.85 -0.28
CA VAL A 19 2.39 1.64 -0.97
C VAL A 19 3.54 2.12 -0.08
N CYS A 20 4.44 1.19 0.26
CA CYS A 20 5.63 1.44 1.05
C CYS A 20 6.87 0.97 0.28
N GLY A 21 7.91 1.80 0.22
CA GLY A 21 9.19 1.38 -0.35
C GLY A 21 10.06 0.70 0.71
N LEU A 22 10.67 -0.42 0.35
CA LEU A 22 11.68 -1.13 1.16
C LEU A 22 13.08 -0.49 1.07
N ASP A 23 13.13 0.82 0.89
CA ASP A 23 14.38 1.57 0.98
C ASP A 23 14.50 2.22 2.37
N ARG A 24 15.10 3.40 2.45
CA ARG A 24 15.31 4.12 3.72
C ARG A 24 14.00 4.63 4.36
N ASP A 25 12.85 4.49 3.72
CA ASP A 25 11.56 4.99 4.22
C ASP A 25 10.60 3.89 4.69
N PHE A 26 11.07 2.63 4.84
CA PHE A 26 10.28 1.57 5.47
C PHE A 26 9.92 1.94 6.92
N ASN A 27 8.62 2.05 7.20
CA ASN A 27 8.12 2.58 8.47
C ASN A 27 6.79 1.93 8.88
N LEU A 28 6.85 0.96 9.80
CA LEU A 28 5.70 0.24 10.31
C LEU A 28 4.62 1.17 10.92
N ARG A 29 5.03 2.16 11.71
CA ARG A 29 4.08 3.12 12.32
C ARG A 29 3.29 3.91 11.27
N ARG A 30 3.91 4.20 10.12
CA ARG A 30 3.22 4.88 9.03
C ARG A 30 2.21 3.95 8.36
N ILE A 31 2.55 2.67 8.18
CA ILE A 31 1.63 1.65 7.65
C ILE A 31 0.41 1.52 8.58
N GLU A 32 0.61 1.39 9.90
CA GLU A 32 -0.48 1.30 10.89
C GLU A 32 -1.43 2.50 10.83
N ARG A 33 -0.87 3.72 10.66
CA ARG A 33 -1.67 4.94 10.50
C ARG A 33 -2.51 4.92 9.23
N TYR A 34 -1.95 4.44 8.11
CA TYR A 34 -2.70 4.32 6.87
C TYR A 34 -3.76 3.23 6.94
N LEU A 35 -3.48 2.09 7.57
CA LEU A 35 -4.48 1.04 7.83
C LEU A 35 -5.65 1.60 8.62
N THR A 36 -5.37 2.32 9.71
CA THR A 36 -6.41 2.98 10.53
C THR A 36 -7.28 3.92 9.69
N LEU A 37 -6.65 4.72 8.82
CA LEU A 37 -7.37 5.65 7.94
C LEU A 37 -8.28 4.90 6.96
N VAL A 38 -7.76 3.87 6.29
CA VAL A 38 -8.51 3.09 5.29
C VAL A 38 -9.68 2.35 5.95
N TYR A 39 -9.46 1.73 7.11
CA TYR A 39 -10.53 1.06 7.86
C TYR A 39 -11.60 2.03 8.35
N ASN A 40 -11.23 3.24 8.77
CA ASN A 40 -12.21 4.26 9.16
C ASN A 40 -13.10 4.71 7.99
N CYS A 41 -12.63 4.54 6.76
CA CYS A 41 -13.44 4.77 5.55
C CYS A 41 -14.31 3.57 5.17
N GLY A 42 -14.20 2.42 5.86
CA GLY A 42 -14.92 1.19 5.51
C GLY A 42 -14.44 0.53 4.21
N ILE A 43 -13.22 0.83 3.77
CA ILE A 43 -12.64 0.33 2.51
C ILE A 43 -11.64 -0.79 2.83
N ALA A 44 -11.48 -1.75 1.92
CA ALA A 44 -10.49 -2.82 2.07
C ALA A 44 -9.05 -2.30 1.83
N PRO A 45 -8.11 -2.46 2.78
CA PRO A 45 -6.71 -2.17 2.55
C PRO A 45 -5.99 -3.36 1.88
N ALA A 46 -4.97 -3.04 1.09
CA ALA A 46 -3.92 -3.98 0.70
C ALA A 46 -2.57 -3.27 0.75
N ILE A 47 -1.50 -3.96 1.14
CA ILE A 47 -0.17 -3.36 1.29
C ILE A 47 0.71 -3.79 0.12
N ILE A 48 1.39 -2.83 -0.50
CA ILE A 48 2.38 -3.08 -1.55
C ILE A 48 3.74 -2.60 -1.05
N MET A 49 4.68 -3.52 -0.93
CA MET A 49 6.06 -3.31 -0.51
C MET A 49 6.95 -3.30 -1.75
N THR A 50 7.30 -2.11 -2.24
CA THR A 50 8.08 -1.93 -3.48
C THR A 50 9.58 -1.95 -3.20
N LYS A 51 10.40 -2.03 -4.26
CA LYS A 51 11.87 -1.98 -4.21
C LYS A 51 12.48 -3.15 -3.43
N ALA A 52 11.83 -4.32 -3.47
CA ALA A 52 12.30 -5.52 -2.80
C ALA A 52 13.76 -5.88 -3.19
N ASP A 53 14.15 -5.60 -4.43
CA ASP A 53 15.51 -5.78 -4.97
C ASP A 53 16.59 -4.94 -4.28
N LEU A 54 16.21 -3.88 -3.56
CA LEU A 54 17.15 -2.99 -2.86
C LEU A 54 17.27 -3.32 -1.36
N HIS A 55 16.47 -4.26 -0.86
CA HIS A 55 16.42 -4.59 0.55
C HIS A 55 17.20 -5.89 0.83
N PRO A 56 18.03 -5.95 1.88
CA PRO A 56 18.85 -7.13 2.17
C PRO A 56 18.04 -8.36 2.62
N ASP A 57 16.89 -8.13 3.25
CA ASP A 57 16.01 -9.19 3.76
C ASP A 57 14.53 -8.78 3.63
N PRO A 58 13.98 -8.77 2.41
CA PRO A 58 12.61 -8.29 2.17
C PRO A 58 11.54 -9.19 2.80
N GLU A 59 11.81 -10.50 2.92
CA GLU A 59 10.89 -11.46 3.54
C GLU A 59 10.71 -11.20 5.03
N ASN A 60 11.80 -10.91 5.77
CA ASN A 60 11.65 -10.51 7.16
C ASN A 60 10.83 -9.22 7.30
N ALA A 61 11.01 -8.25 6.39
CA ALA A 61 10.22 -7.02 6.39
C ALA A 61 8.72 -7.30 6.18
N VAL A 62 8.37 -8.25 5.29
CA VAL A 62 6.98 -8.72 5.12
C VAL A 62 6.45 -9.28 6.43
N HIS A 63 7.19 -10.15 7.11
CA HIS A 63 6.78 -10.68 8.42
C HIS A 63 6.58 -9.56 9.46
N GLU A 64 7.35 -8.47 9.42
CA GLU A 64 7.11 -7.34 10.33
C GLU A 64 5.80 -6.62 10.04
N VAL A 65 5.46 -6.47 8.77
CA VAL A 65 4.20 -5.87 8.34
C VAL A 65 3.02 -6.77 8.70
N GLU A 66 3.09 -8.08 8.44
CA GLU A 66 2.01 -9.02 8.75
C GLU A 66 1.67 -9.07 10.25
N ARG A 67 2.67 -8.85 11.13
CA ARG A 67 2.45 -8.76 12.58
C ARG A 67 1.58 -7.56 12.98
N VAL A 68 1.61 -6.47 12.21
CA VAL A 68 0.82 -5.25 12.49
C VAL A 68 -0.42 -5.12 11.60
N ALA A 69 -0.47 -5.88 10.49
CA ALA A 69 -1.50 -5.83 9.46
C ALA A 69 -2.21 -7.19 9.32
N PHE A 70 -2.74 -7.71 10.44
CA PHE A 70 -3.33 -9.05 10.47
C PHE A 70 -4.50 -9.19 9.48
N GLY A 71 -4.43 -10.20 8.61
CA GLY A 71 -5.47 -10.47 7.60
C GLY A 71 -5.50 -9.48 6.43
N VAL A 72 -4.53 -8.56 6.35
CA VAL A 72 -4.38 -7.64 5.22
C VAL A 72 -3.46 -8.28 4.17
N PRO A 73 -3.83 -8.31 2.89
CA PRO A 73 -2.93 -8.78 1.83
C PRO A 73 -1.65 -7.95 1.77
N VAL A 74 -0.50 -8.62 1.72
CA VAL A 74 0.82 -7.98 1.57
C VAL A 74 1.47 -8.48 0.29
N TYR A 75 1.82 -7.56 -0.61
CA TYR A 75 2.48 -7.83 -1.88
C TYR A 75 3.91 -7.33 -1.84
N LEU A 76 4.88 -8.23 -1.98
CA LEU A 76 6.27 -7.88 -2.16
C LEU A 76 6.57 -7.70 -3.66
N VAL A 77 7.11 -6.54 -4.05
CA VAL A 77 7.26 -6.14 -5.45
C VAL A 77 8.65 -5.60 -5.72
N SER A 78 9.25 -6.09 -6.81
CA SER A 78 10.37 -5.42 -7.48
C SER A 78 9.89 -4.85 -8.81
N ALA A 79 10.30 -3.63 -9.14
CA ALA A 79 9.89 -2.98 -10.40
C ALA A 79 10.43 -3.71 -11.64
N ASN A 80 11.45 -4.56 -11.48
CA ASN A 80 12.03 -5.35 -12.56
C ASN A 80 11.37 -6.75 -12.68
N ASP A 81 10.42 -7.08 -11.80
CA ASP A 81 9.76 -8.38 -11.74
C ASP A 81 8.27 -8.25 -12.09
N ASN A 82 7.93 -8.60 -13.34
CA ASN A 82 6.58 -8.51 -13.87
C ASN A 82 5.58 -9.50 -13.23
N ASP A 83 6.07 -10.57 -12.60
CA ASP A 83 5.20 -11.58 -12.00
C ASP A 83 4.55 -11.03 -10.73
N THR A 84 5.31 -10.26 -9.93
CA THR A 84 4.82 -9.61 -8.71
C THR A 84 3.73 -8.56 -8.99
N ILE A 85 3.83 -7.84 -10.11
CA ILE A 85 2.82 -6.86 -10.54
C ILE A 85 1.52 -7.56 -10.95
N SER A 86 1.61 -8.74 -11.56
CA SER A 86 0.44 -9.51 -11.98
C SER A 86 -0.41 -9.98 -10.80
N ALA A 87 0.22 -10.32 -9.67
CA ALA A 87 -0.48 -10.68 -8.43
C ALA A 87 -1.30 -9.51 -7.84
N ILE A 88 -0.83 -8.28 -7.98
CA ILE A 88 -1.61 -7.09 -7.58
C ILE A 88 -2.84 -6.95 -8.49
N LYS A 89 -2.68 -7.13 -9.81
CA LYS A 89 -3.78 -7.02 -10.77
C LYS A 89 -4.90 -8.03 -10.51
N THR A 90 -4.57 -9.23 -10.05
CA THR A 90 -5.59 -10.23 -9.67
C THR A 90 -6.42 -9.85 -8.45
N THR A 91 -5.99 -8.84 -7.69
CA THR A 91 -6.73 -8.30 -6.54
C THR A 91 -7.87 -7.39 -6.96
N LEU A 92 -7.76 -6.74 -8.13
CA LEU A 92 -8.79 -5.84 -8.64
C LEU A 92 -9.66 -6.55 -9.67
N GLY A 93 -10.93 -6.67 -9.34
CA GLY A 93 -11.96 -7.14 -10.25
C GLY A 93 -12.22 -6.16 -11.41
N GLN A 94 -12.86 -6.65 -12.46
CA GLN A 94 -13.31 -5.79 -13.55
C GLN A 94 -14.34 -4.78 -13.03
N GLY A 95 -14.06 -3.48 -13.23
CA GLY A 95 -14.95 -2.40 -12.82
C GLY A 95 -14.72 -1.91 -11.38
N GLU A 96 -13.80 -2.51 -10.63
CA GLU A 96 -13.42 -2.03 -9.30
C GLU A 96 -12.52 -0.80 -9.39
N THR A 97 -12.68 0.10 -8.42
CA THR A 97 -11.92 1.35 -8.32
C THR A 97 -10.99 1.27 -7.13
N ALA A 98 -9.71 1.60 -7.37
CA ALA A 98 -8.71 1.65 -6.31
C ALA A 98 -7.97 2.98 -6.24
N ALA A 99 -7.51 3.30 -5.05
CA ALA A 99 -6.58 4.40 -4.81
C ALA A 99 -5.25 3.89 -4.26
N MET A 100 -4.19 4.66 -4.44
CA MET A 100 -2.89 4.38 -3.83
C MET A 100 -2.46 5.51 -2.92
N ILE A 101 -2.09 5.18 -1.68
CA ILE A 101 -1.55 6.11 -0.69
C ILE A 101 -0.16 5.64 -0.24
N GLY A 102 0.65 6.55 0.25
CA GLY A 102 2.01 6.25 0.71
C GLY A 102 2.95 7.43 0.55
N SER A 103 4.15 7.33 1.11
CA SER A 103 5.15 8.39 1.05
C SER A 103 5.53 8.79 -0.38
N SER A 104 6.02 10.02 -0.54
CA SER A 104 6.67 10.41 -1.79
C SER A 104 7.86 9.49 -2.06
N GLY A 105 8.04 9.07 -3.32
CA GLY A 105 9.10 8.14 -3.71
C GLY A 105 8.85 6.67 -3.37
N ALA A 106 7.72 6.29 -2.75
CA ALA A 106 7.41 4.90 -2.40
C ALA A 106 7.11 3.97 -3.61
N GLY A 107 7.18 4.46 -4.85
CA GLY A 107 6.96 3.65 -6.06
C GLY A 107 5.54 3.69 -6.66
N LYS A 108 4.61 4.49 -6.12
CA LYS A 108 3.23 4.62 -6.64
C LYS A 108 3.16 4.93 -8.14
N SER A 109 3.93 5.92 -8.62
CA SER A 109 3.95 6.28 -10.04
C SER A 109 4.58 5.20 -10.92
N THR A 110 5.55 4.44 -10.39
CA THR A 110 6.16 3.31 -11.09
C THR A 110 5.21 2.11 -11.18
N LEU A 111 4.29 1.94 -10.24
CA LEU A 111 3.28 0.88 -10.29
C LEU A 111 2.15 1.18 -11.30
N ILE A 112 1.87 2.46 -11.58
CA ILE A 112 0.81 2.86 -12.54
C ILE A 112 1.30 2.83 -14.00
N ASN A 113 2.59 3.10 -14.24
CA ASN A 113 3.17 3.22 -15.58
C ASN A 113 3.92 1.95 -15.99
#